data_AF-A0A554K5A8-F1
#
_entry.id   AF-A0A554K5A8-F1
#
_cell.length_a   1.000
_cell.length_b   1.000
_cell.length_c   1.000
_cell.angle_alpha   90.00
_cell.angle_beta   90.00
_cell.angle_gamma   90.00
#
_symmetry.space_group_name_H-M   'P 1'
#
loop_
_entity.id
_entity.type
_entity.pdbx_description
1 polymer ?
#
loop_
_entity_poly.entity_id
_entity_poly.type
_entity_poly.pdbx_seq_one_letter_code
_entity_poly.pdbx_strand_id
1 'polypeptide(L)'
;MATFDRGRVPSYNISIMKKPVVDRAKCIGAAACESVCPEVFKVDTEGKATVMDGIDYEKYKDKIADAIEMCPVAAIAWEEHEENPGN
;
A
#
# COMPACT_ATOMS: atom_id res chain seq x y z
N MET A 1 22.26 -32.73 -21.74
CA MET A 1 21.06 -31.89 -21.91
C MET A 1 21.24 -30.61 -21.11
N ALA A 2 21.37 -29.48 -21.80
CA ALA A 2 21.86 -28.21 -21.27
C ALA A 2 20.81 -27.43 -20.47
N THR A 3 21.24 -26.92 -19.31
CA THR A 3 20.94 -25.57 -18.78
C THR A 3 19.51 -25.04 -18.95
N PHE A 4 18.67 -25.19 -17.92
CA PHE A 4 17.55 -24.28 -17.67
C PHE A 4 17.87 -23.37 -16.47
N ASP A 5 19.01 -22.69 -16.57
CA ASP A 5 19.25 -21.43 -15.87
C ASP A 5 18.33 -20.37 -16.48
N ARG A 6 17.21 -20.06 -15.83
CA ARG A 6 16.57 -18.72 -15.81
C ARG A 6 15.24 -18.76 -15.04
N GLY A 7 15.40 -18.67 -13.73
CA GLY A 7 14.34 -18.24 -12.82
C GLY A 7 14.91 -17.42 -11.67
N ARG A 8 16.06 -16.76 -11.88
CA ARG A 8 16.48 -15.66 -11.02
C ARG A 8 15.47 -14.56 -11.26
N VAL A 9 14.37 -14.57 -10.53
CA VAL A 9 13.60 -13.35 -10.28
C VAL A 9 14.65 -12.30 -9.93
N PRO A 10 14.84 -11.25 -10.74
CA PRO A 10 15.68 -10.16 -10.30
C PRO A 10 15.03 -9.71 -8.99
N SER A 11 15.79 -9.77 -7.91
CA SER A 11 15.42 -9.16 -6.64
C SER A 11 15.08 -7.70 -6.97
N TYR A 12 13.81 -7.40 -7.23
CA TYR A 12 13.36 -6.06 -7.55
C TYR A 12 13.35 -5.35 -6.20
N ASN A 13 14.54 -4.99 -5.76
CA ASN A 13 14.76 -4.04 -4.70
C ASN A 13 14.72 -2.66 -5.36
N ILE A 14 13.55 -2.29 -5.87
CA ILE A 14 13.27 -0.89 -6.07
C ILE A 14 13.02 -0.30 -4.68
N SER A 15 13.86 0.64 -4.28
CA SER A 15 13.51 1.61 -3.25
C SER A 15 12.53 2.63 -3.83
N ILE A 16 11.39 2.12 -4.30
CA ILE A 16 10.25 2.94 -4.69
C ILE A 16 9.68 3.55 -3.41
N MET A 17 9.74 4.88 -3.35
CA MET A 17 9.01 5.67 -2.36
C MET A 17 7.53 5.55 -2.70
N LYS A 18 6.91 4.51 -2.16
CA LYS A 18 5.48 4.28 -2.31
C LYS A 18 4.76 5.20 -1.35
N LYS A 19 3.91 6.09 -1.86
CA LYS A 19 2.95 6.81 -1.02
C LYS A 19 1.65 6.00 -0.94
N PRO A 20 1.10 5.75 0.25
CA PRO A 20 -0.19 5.12 0.35
C PRO A 20 -1.28 6.11 -0.09
N VAL A 21 -2.24 5.62 -0.86
CA VAL A 21 -3.44 6.34 -1.23
C VAL A 21 -4.65 5.53 -0.82
N VAL A 22 -5.66 6.22 -0.28
CA VAL A 22 -6.89 5.60 0.17
C VAL A 22 -8.01 6.00 -0.77
N ASP A 23 -8.63 5.00 -1.38
CA ASP A 23 -9.78 5.15 -2.23
C ASP A 23 -11.07 5.21 -1.39
N ARG A 24 -11.55 6.42 -1.15
CA ARG A 24 -12.74 6.69 -0.31
C ARG A 24 -14.01 6.06 -0.89
N ALA A 25 -14.05 5.77 -2.19
CA ALA A 25 -15.18 5.10 -2.82
C ALA A 25 -15.25 3.61 -2.43
N LYS A 26 -14.10 2.93 -2.39
CA LYS A 26 -14.01 1.51 -1.97
C LYS A 26 -13.99 1.35 -0.45
N CYS A 27 -13.52 2.35 0.28
CA CYS A 27 -13.43 2.28 1.73
C CYS A 27 -14.81 2.15 2.38
N ILE A 28 -15.08 1.01 3.02
CA ILE A 28 -16.33 0.75 3.76
C ILE A 28 -16.29 1.24 5.22
N GLY A 29 -15.20 1.88 5.65
CA GLY A 29 -15.06 2.34 7.03
C GLY A 29 -14.76 1.26 8.05
N ALA A 30 -14.05 0.20 7.65
CA ALA A 30 -13.69 -0.90 8.54
C ALA A 30 -12.74 -0.50 9.69
N ALA A 31 -12.12 0.69 9.64
CA ALA A 31 -11.16 1.21 10.63
C ALA A 31 -9.95 0.28 10.92
N ALA A 32 -9.72 -0.73 10.09
CA ALA A 32 -8.61 -1.67 10.25
C ALA A 32 -7.25 -0.98 10.08
N CYS A 33 -7.11 -0.10 9.09
CA CYS A 33 -5.88 0.63 8.83
C CYS A 33 -5.51 1.63 9.93
N GLU A 34 -6.51 2.26 10.56
CA GLU A 34 -6.31 3.13 11.71
C GLU A 34 -5.92 2.32 12.95
N SER A 35 -6.42 1.08 13.10
CA SER A 35 -5.99 0.19 14.19
C SER A 35 -4.53 -0.26 14.05
N VAL A 36 -4.08 -0.50 12.81
CA VAL A 36 -2.69 -0.91 12.52
C VAL A 36 -1.74 0.29 12.60
N CYS A 37 -2.12 1.43 12.01
CA CYS A 37 -1.27 2.61 11.90
C CYS A 37 -2.08 3.91 12.07
N PRO A 38 -2.48 4.26 13.30
CA PRO A 38 -3.27 5.49 13.56
C PRO A 38 -2.46 6.76 13.30
N GLU A 39 -1.13 6.62 13.22
CA GLU A 39 -0.22 7.70 12.88
C GLU A 39 -0.39 8.10 11.41
N VAL A 40 -0.63 7.14 10.50
CA VAL A 40 -0.67 7.36 9.04
C VAL A 40 -2.09 7.37 8.49
N PHE A 41 -2.94 6.48 8.97
CA PHE A 41 -4.33 6.37 8.53
C PHE A 41 -5.26 6.84 9.63
N LYS A 42 -6.15 7.76 9.29
CA LYS A 42 -7.16 8.30 10.19
C LYS A 42 -8.55 8.16 9.59
N VAL A 43 -9.49 7.65 10.36
CA VAL A 43 -10.89 7.57 9.93
C VAL A 43 -11.59 8.87 10.27
N ASP A 44 -12.20 9.51 9.28
CA ASP A 44 -13.01 10.71 9.49
C ASP A 44 -14.38 10.34 10.09
N THR A 45 -15.13 11.35 10.54
CA THR A 45 -16.50 11.24 11.04
C THR A 45 -17.48 10.57 10.08
N GLU A 46 -17.21 10.58 8.77
CA GLU A 46 -17.98 9.86 7.76
C GLU A 46 -17.69 8.35 7.72
N GLY A 47 -16.80 7.84 8.58
CA GLY A 47 -16.34 6.46 8.52
C GLY A 47 -15.45 6.19 7.31
N LYS A 48 -14.72 7.19 6.80
CA LYS A 48 -13.82 7.03 5.65
C LYS A 48 -12.38 7.22 6.08
N ALA A 49 -11.53 6.25 5.74
CA ALA A 49 -10.10 6.35 6.00
C ALA A 49 -9.47 7.45 5.11
N THR A 50 -8.50 8.15 5.69
CA THR A 50 -7.71 9.22 5.07
C THR A 50 -6.24 9.02 5.43
N VAL A 51 -5.34 9.43 4.54
CA VAL A 51 -3.90 9.39 4.80
C VAL A 51 -3.47 10.73 5.34
N MET A 52 -2.70 10.73 6.41
CA MET A 52 -2.06 11.93 6.93
C MET A 52 -0.79 12.25 6.14
N ASP A 53 -0.70 13.47 5.62
CA ASP A 53 0.48 14.00 4.94
C ASP A 53 1.54 14.51 5.94
N GLY A 54 2.81 14.34 5.60
CA GLY A 54 3.93 14.85 6.41
C GLY A 54 4.54 13.86 7.40
N ILE A 55 4.39 12.56 7.14
CA ILE A 55 4.92 11.47 7.96
C ILE A 55 5.89 10.65 7.12
N ASP A 56 6.96 10.14 7.74
CA ASP A 56 7.90 9.21 7.10
C ASP A 56 7.22 7.87 6.76
N TYR A 57 6.59 7.79 5.59
CA TYR A 57 5.99 6.56 5.07
C TYR A 57 7.00 5.41 4.96
N GLU A 58 8.30 5.70 4.79
CA GLU A 58 9.35 4.68 4.80
C GLU A 58 9.48 4.00 6.16
N LYS A 59 9.39 4.75 7.25
CA LYS A 59 9.46 4.22 8.61
C LYS A 59 8.22 3.42 8.97
N TYR A 60 7.07 3.84 8.47
CA TYR A 60 5.80 3.17 8.67
C TYR A 60 5.42 2.20 7.55
N LYS A 61 6.33 1.94 6.60
CA LYS A 61 6.06 1.10 5.42
C LYS A 61 5.56 -0.28 5.80
N ASP A 62 6.14 -0.86 6.85
CA ASP A 62 5.76 -2.18 7.38
C ASP A 62 4.32 -2.16 7.91
N LYS A 63 3.97 -1.15 8.72
CA LYS A 63 2.61 -0.95 9.22
C LYS A 63 1.61 -0.66 8.09
N ILE A 64 2.02 0.09 7.07
CA ILE A 64 1.17 0.41 5.92
C ILE A 64 0.94 -0.85 5.08
N ALA A 65 1.96 -1.69 4.88
CA ALA A 65 1.83 -2.96 4.18
C ALA A 65 0.85 -3.89 4.92
N ASP A 66 1.00 -4.02 6.24
CA ASP A 66 0.08 -4.79 7.08
C ASP A 66 -1.35 -4.23 7.01
N ALA A 67 -1.52 -2.90 7.04
CA ALA A 67 -2.81 -2.25 6.87
C ALA A 67 -3.47 -2.52 5.50
N ILE A 68 -2.67 -2.66 4.44
CA ILE A 68 -3.16 -3.01 3.09
C ILE A 68 -3.63 -4.47 3.07
N GLU A 69 -2.87 -5.39 3.65
CA GLU A 69 -3.25 -6.81 3.74
C GLU A 69 -4.48 -7.04 4.64
N MET A 70 -4.60 -6.24 5.70
CA MET A 70 -5.76 -6.25 6.60
C MET A 70 -7.00 -5.61 5.99
N CYS A 71 -6.91 -4.91 4.85
CA CYS A 71 -8.04 -4.25 4.23
C CYS A 71 -8.88 -5.25 3.41
N PRO A 72 -10.08 -5.64 3.86
CA PRO A 72 -10.88 -6.68 3.18
C PRO A 72 -11.38 -6.26 1.79
N VAL A 73 -11.42 -4.95 1.54
CA VAL A 73 -11.91 -4.34 0.29
C VAL A 73 -10.78 -3.76 -0.57
N ALA A 74 -9.51 -3.97 -0.16
CA ALA A 74 -8.33 -3.42 -0.82
C ALA A 74 -8.51 -1.95 -1.23
N ALA A 75 -9.05 -1.14 -0.31
CA ALA A 75 -9.29 0.29 -0.54
C ALA A 75 -8.02 1.14 -0.41
N ILE A 76 -6.93 0.55 0.07
CA ILE A 76 -5.64 1.19 0.26
C ILE A 76 -4.70 0.64 -0.80
N ALA A 77 -4.09 1.52 -1.58
CA ALA A 77 -3.14 1.16 -2.60
C ALA A 77 -1.86 1.98 -2.44
N TRP A 78 -0.76 1.44 -2.96
CA TRP A 78 0.44 2.22 -3.16
C TRP A 78 0.30 2.95 -4.50
N GLU A 79 0.43 4.28 -4.51
CA GLU A 79 0.53 5.00 -5.76
C GLU A 79 1.95 4.77 -6.31
N GLU A 80 2.04 3.85 -7.27
CA GLU A 80 3.22 3.60 -8.09
C GLU A 80 2.90 4.17 -9.46
N HIS A 81 3.75 5.04 -10.00
CA HIS A 81 3.64 5.41 -11.42
C HIS A 81 4.25 4.27 -12.24
N GLU A 82 3.53 3.15 -12.31
CA GLU A 82 3.83 2.09 -13.25
C GLU A 82 3.16 2.50 -14.58
N GLU A 83 3.93 3.12 -15.47
CA GLU A 83 3.63 3.00 -16.88
C GLU A 83 3.54 1.50 -17.18
N ASN A 84 2.37 1.06 -17.65
CA ASN A 84 2.18 -0.26 -18.19
C ASN A 84 2.49 -0.20 -19.69
N PRO A 85 3.71 -0.48 -20.18
CA PRO A 85 3.90 -0.76 -21.59
C PRO A 85 3.56 -2.24 -21.81
N GLY A 86 2.30 -2.54 -22.11
CA GLY A 86 1.99 -3.85 -22.67
C GLY A 86 0.54 -4.30 -22.57
N ASN A 87 -0.31 -3.78 -23.46
CA ASN A 87 -1.19 -4.69 -24.19
C ASN A 87 -1.13 -4.36 -25.68
#